data_AF-A0A9P7WPD3-F1
#
_entry.id   AF-A0A9P7WPD3-F1
#
_cell.length_a   1.000
_cell.length_b   1.000
_cell.length_c   1.000
_cell.angle_alpha   90.00
_cell.angle_beta   90.00
_cell.angle_gamma   90.00
#
_symmetry.space_group_name_H-M   'P 1'
#
loop_
_entity.id
_entity.type
_entity.pdbx_description
1 polymer ?
#
loop_
_entity_poly.entity_id
_entity_poly.type
_entity_poly.pdbx_seq_one_letter_code
_entity_poly.pdbx_strand_id
1 'polypeptide(L)'
;MEIFINSLLTVATELQPAVGILQVIWVEYCKAGTNKAKLGDLLDRCKRVIGAIDQQLDKQPPLDIKKSIQGLVRHLRWIEQLMRNLVELGFMKSLLRRDVIAGQIVEAHQRLTDCLAIFQV
;
A
#
# COMPACT_ATOMS: atom_id res chain seq x y z
N MET A 1 -19.98 -19.97 -15.18
CA MET A 1 -18.53 -20.27 -15.25
C MET A 1 -17.76 -19.15 -15.95
N GLU A 2 -18.22 -18.68 -17.11
CA GLU A 2 -17.61 -17.59 -17.89
C GLU A 2 -17.53 -16.24 -17.13
N ILE A 3 -18.60 -15.86 -16.40
CA ILE A 3 -18.65 -14.63 -15.59
C ILE A 3 -17.63 -14.65 -14.44
N PHE A 4 -17.40 -15.82 -13.85
CA PHE A 4 -16.45 -16.01 -12.74
C PHE A 4 -15.00 -15.91 -13.23
N ILE A 5 -14.69 -16.52 -14.38
CA ILE A 5 -13.37 -16.45 -15.02
C ILE A 5 -13.04 -15.00 -15.45
N ASN A 6 -14.01 -14.28 -16.03
CA ASN A 6 -13.82 -12.88 -16.41
C ASN A 6 -13.61 -11.96 -15.19
N SER A 7 -14.29 -12.24 -14.07
CA SER A 7 -14.09 -11.51 -12.81
C SER A 7 -12.68 -11.78 -12.25
N LEU A 8 -12.24 -13.05 -12.20
CA LEU A 8 -10.90 -13.41 -11.75
C LEU A 8 -9.79 -12.80 -12.61
N LEU A 9 -9.94 -12.80 -13.94
CA LEU A 9 -8.98 -12.16 -14.86
C LEU A 9 -8.91 -10.65 -14.65
N THR A 10 -10.06 -10.01 -14.41
CA THR A 10 -10.13 -8.57 -14.08
C THR A 10 -9.38 -8.30 -12.78
N VAL A 11 -9.60 -9.12 -11.76
CA VAL A 11 -8.95 -9.00 -10.45
C VAL A 11 -7.44 -9.15 -10.55
N ALA A 12 -6.96 -10.20 -11.21
CA ALA A 12 -5.53 -10.44 -11.39
C ALA A 12 -4.84 -9.29 -12.16
N THR A 13 -5.51 -8.77 -13.19
CA THR A 13 -4.99 -7.67 -14.02
C THR A 13 -4.93 -6.35 -13.23
N GLU A 14 -5.94 -6.08 -12.40
CA GLU A 14 -6.01 -4.84 -11.62
C GLU A 14 -5.13 -4.88 -10.35
N LEU A 15 -4.84 -6.06 -9.79
CA LEU A 15 -3.92 -6.25 -8.65
C LEU A 15 -2.44 -6.21 -9.05
N GLN A 16 -2.10 -6.57 -10.29
CA GLN A 16 -0.71 -6.58 -10.74
C GLN A 16 0.02 -5.24 -10.52
N PRO A 17 -0.59 -4.05 -10.81
CA PRO A 17 0.00 -2.76 -10.43
C PRO A 17 0.32 -2.62 -8.93
N ALA A 18 -0.55 -3.12 -8.05
CA ALA A 18 -0.34 -3.04 -6.60
C ALA A 18 0.88 -3.86 -6.15
N VAL A 19 1.07 -5.05 -6.73
CA VAL A 19 2.25 -5.89 -6.50
C VAL A 19 3.53 -5.22 -7.00
N GLY A 20 3.48 -4.61 -8.19
CA GLY A 20 4.62 -3.86 -8.73
C GLY A 20 5.01 -2.69 -7.83
N ILE A 21 4.04 -1.94 -7.31
CA ILE A 21 4.30 -0.83 -6.38
C ILE A 21 4.90 -1.35 -5.06
N LEU A 22 4.43 -2.47 -4.52
CA LEU A 22 5.04 -3.09 -3.33
C LEU A 22 6.51 -3.46 -3.54
N GLN A 23 6.87 -3.97 -4.70
CA GLN A 23 8.27 -4.28 -5.02
C GLN A 23 9.13 -3.02 -5.01
N VAL A 24 8.61 -1.91 -5.56
CA VAL A 24 9.30 -0.62 -5.52
C VAL A 24 9.42 -0.09 -4.09
N ILE A 25 8.34 -0.14 -3.30
CA ILE A 25 8.34 0.21 -1.86
C ILE A 25 9.42 -0.58 -1.11
N TRP A 26 9.55 -1.89 -1.38
CA TRP A 26 10.60 -2.73 -0.79
C TRP A 26 12.01 -2.26 -1.20
N VAL A 27 12.22 -1.96 -2.48
CA VAL A 27 13.51 -1.45 -2.97
C VAL A 27 13.88 -0.12 -2.30
N GLU A 28 12.92 0.80 -2.14
CA GLU A 28 13.17 2.08 -1.46
C GLU A 28 13.43 1.89 0.04
N TYR A 29 12.70 0.99 0.71
CA TYR A 29 12.99 0.60 2.08
C TYR A 29 14.43 0.10 2.27
N CYS A 30 14.93 -0.72 1.35
CA CYS A 30 16.31 -1.23 1.41
C CYS A 30 17.36 -0.11 1.33
N LYS A 31 17.06 1.00 0.65
CA LYS A 31 17.93 2.18 0.55
C LYS A 31 17.87 3.09 1.78
N ALA A 32 16.89 2.90 2.68
CA ALA A 32 16.68 3.79 3.81
C ALA A 32 17.84 3.74 4.81
N GLY A 33 18.61 4.85 4.89
CA GLY A 33 19.62 5.06 5.93
C GLY A 33 19.04 5.59 7.25
N THR A 34 17.84 6.18 7.22
CA THR A 34 17.16 6.76 8.40
C THR A 34 15.67 6.41 8.40
N ASN A 35 14.99 6.56 9.55
CA ASN A 35 13.58 6.18 9.73
C ASN A 35 13.26 4.70 9.41
N LYS A 36 14.27 3.83 9.33
CA LYS A 36 14.15 2.46 8.85
C LYS A 36 13.08 1.65 9.59
N ALA A 37 13.03 1.72 10.92
CA ALA A 37 11.99 1.04 11.70
C ALA A 37 10.57 1.45 11.26
N LYS A 38 10.31 2.77 11.19
CA LYS A 38 9.00 3.31 10.78
C LYS A 38 8.62 2.95 9.34
N LEU A 39 9.60 2.98 8.43
CA LEU A 39 9.40 2.56 7.04
C LEU A 39 9.15 1.05 6.94
N GLY A 40 9.79 0.25 7.80
CA GLY A 40 9.54 -1.19 7.93
C GLY A 40 8.10 -1.48 8.39
N ASP A 41 7.63 -0.78 9.41
CA ASP A 41 6.24 -0.91 9.89
C ASP A 41 5.23 -0.59 8.78
N LEU A 42 5.49 0.46 8.01
CA LEU A 42 4.65 0.87 6.89
C LEU A 42 4.62 -0.19 5.77
N LEU A 43 5.78 -0.71 5.40
CA LEU A 43 5.92 -1.79 4.44
C LEU A 43 5.16 -3.06 4.88
N ASP A 44 5.34 -3.48 6.13
CA ASP A 44 4.65 -4.67 6.67
C ASP A 44 3.13 -4.46 6.75
N ARG A 45 2.68 -3.23 6.97
CA ARG A 45 1.25 -2.89 6.87
C ARG A 45 0.76 -3.00 5.42
N CYS A 46 1.51 -2.51 4.44
CA CYS A 46 1.16 -2.65 3.01
C CYS A 46 1.02 -4.13 2.61
N LYS A 47 1.97 -4.98 3.04
CA LYS A 47 1.92 -6.44 2.83
C LYS A 47 0.68 -7.07 3.45
N ARG A 48 0.37 -6.72 4.70
CA ARG A 48 -0.82 -7.23 5.41
C ARG A 48 -2.12 -6.84 4.72
N VAL A 49 -2.24 -5.60 4.26
CA VAL A 49 -3.45 -5.14 3.55
C VAL A 49 -3.61 -5.89 2.24
N ILE A 50 -2.55 -6.06 1.45
CA ILE A 50 -2.65 -6.81 0.20
C ILE A 50 -2.97 -8.28 0.45
N GLY A 51 -2.33 -8.93 1.42
CA GLY A 51 -2.65 -10.32 1.78
C GLY A 51 -4.09 -10.48 2.30
N ALA A 52 -4.60 -9.51 3.06
CA ALA A 52 -5.98 -9.54 3.52
C ALA A 52 -6.98 -9.29 2.37
N ILE A 53 -6.65 -8.41 1.43
CA ILE A 53 -7.45 -8.18 0.22
C ILE A 53 -7.50 -9.47 -0.62
N ASP A 54 -6.35 -10.07 -0.91
CA ASP A 54 -6.24 -11.34 -1.65
C ASP A 54 -7.14 -12.44 -1.05
N GLN A 55 -7.07 -12.62 0.28
CA GLN A 55 -7.92 -13.56 1.01
C GLN A 55 -9.42 -13.23 0.96
N GLN A 56 -9.79 -11.95 0.90
CA GLN A 56 -11.20 -11.54 0.80
C GLN A 56 -11.73 -11.70 -0.62
N LEU A 57 -10.89 -11.45 -1.62
CA LEU A 57 -11.27 -11.62 -3.03
C LEU A 57 -11.60 -13.07 -3.39
N ASP A 58 -10.89 -14.02 -2.77
CA ASP A 58 -11.19 -15.45 -2.90
C ASP A 58 -12.51 -15.87 -2.25
N LYS A 59 -12.99 -15.12 -1.24
CA LYS A 59 -14.21 -15.44 -0.48
C LYS A 59 -15.43 -14.72 -1.00
N GLN A 60 -15.33 -13.40 -1.07
CA GLN A 60 -16.43 -12.50 -1.41
C GLN A 60 -15.86 -11.22 -2.01
N PRO A 61 -15.77 -11.14 -3.36
CA PRO A 61 -15.33 -9.91 -4.00
C PRO A 61 -16.34 -8.77 -3.74
N PRO A 62 -15.88 -7.53 -3.49
CA PRO A 62 -16.78 -6.39 -3.35
C PRO A 62 -17.54 -6.11 -4.65
N LEU A 63 -18.74 -5.53 -4.51
CA LEU A 63 -19.65 -5.22 -5.64
C LEU A 63 -18.97 -4.39 -6.75
N ASP A 64 -18.10 -3.44 -6.38
CA ASP A 64 -17.29 -2.66 -7.31
C ASP A 64 -15.79 -2.92 -7.06
N ILE A 65 -15.37 -4.13 -7.41
CA ILE A 65 -14.00 -4.60 -7.25
C ILE A 65 -12.98 -3.75 -8.00
N LYS A 66 -13.33 -3.28 -9.19
CA LYS A 66 -12.44 -2.48 -10.03
C LYS A 66 -12.13 -1.14 -9.36
N LYS A 67 -13.16 -0.41 -8.90
CA LYS A 67 -12.96 0.87 -8.21
C LYS A 67 -12.21 0.70 -6.89
N SER A 68 -12.48 -0.39 -6.18
CA SER A 68 -11.81 -0.71 -4.91
C SER A 68 -10.31 -0.95 -5.12
N ILE A 69 -9.95 -1.75 -6.13
CA ILE A 69 -8.54 -2.00 -6.49
C ILE A 69 -7.85 -0.72 -7.01
N GLN A 70 -8.53 0.08 -7.83
CA GLN A 70 -7.99 1.37 -8.28
C GLN A 70 -7.73 2.33 -7.10
N GLY A 71 -8.59 2.33 -6.09
CA GLY A 71 -8.37 3.04 -4.83
C GLY A 71 -7.09 2.56 -4.15
N LEU A 72 -6.95 1.25 -3.94
CA LEU A 72 -5.75 0.64 -3.36
C LEU A 72 -4.48 1.07 -4.10
N VAL A 73 -4.46 0.95 -5.43
CA VAL A 73 -3.31 1.34 -6.27
C VAL A 73 -2.94 2.81 -6.05
N ARG A 74 -3.93 3.71 -5.98
CA ARG A 74 -3.68 5.14 -5.72
C ARG A 74 -3.05 5.37 -4.34
N HIS A 75 -3.54 4.69 -3.31
CA HIS A 75 -2.99 4.79 -1.97
C HIS A 75 -1.56 4.23 -1.89
N LEU A 76 -1.29 3.10 -2.54
CA LEU A 76 0.06 2.53 -2.61
C LEU A 76 1.05 3.43 -3.35
N ARG A 77 0.64 4.07 -4.46
CA ARG A 77 1.51 5.05 -5.16
C ARG A 77 1.85 6.26 -4.29
N TRP A 78 0.87 6.74 -3.52
CA TRP A 78 1.14 7.84 -2.59
C TRP A 78 2.13 7.40 -1.50
N ILE A 79 2.00 6.19 -0.97
CA ILE A 79 2.94 5.62 0.01
C ILE A 79 4.33 5.44 -0.59
N GLU A 80 4.43 4.92 -1.81
CA GLU A 80 5.70 4.81 -2.55
C GLU A 80 6.39 6.17 -2.63
N GLN A 81 5.67 7.21 -3.06
CA GLN A 81 6.23 8.56 -3.16
C GLN A 81 6.66 9.11 -1.79
N LEU A 82 5.86 8.88 -0.75
CA LEU A 82 6.22 9.25 0.61
C LEU A 82 7.52 8.55 1.03
N MET A 83 7.65 7.26 0.79
CA MET A 83 8.86 6.50 1.15
C MET A 83 10.09 7.01 0.41
N ARG A 84 10.00 7.29 -0.89
CA ARG A 84 11.09 7.92 -1.67
C ARG A 84 11.51 9.24 -1.02
N ASN A 85 10.55 10.11 -0.74
CA ASN A 85 10.81 11.41 -0.12
C ASN A 85 11.50 11.27 1.25
N LEU A 86 11.11 10.27 2.05
CA LEU A 86 11.69 10.00 3.37
C LEU A 86 13.09 9.40 3.31
N VAL A 87 13.37 8.58 2.29
CA VAL A 87 14.70 8.00 2.03
C VAL A 87 15.68 9.10 1.58
N GLU A 88 15.22 9.99 0.70
CA GLU A 88 16.00 11.14 0.23
C GLU A 88 16.16 12.23 1.30
N LEU A 89 15.31 12.22 2.32
CA LEU A 89 15.42 13.08 3.50
C LEU A 89 16.62 12.64 4.35
N GLY A 90 17.80 13.14 3.98
CA GLY A 90 19.03 12.91 4.74
C GLY A 90 18.89 13.18 6.25
N PHE A 91 19.75 12.56 7.06
CA PHE A 91 19.62 12.45 8.52
C PHE A 91 19.31 13.77 9.26
N MET A 92 20.02 14.85 8.95
CA MET A 92 19.78 16.13 9.64
C MET A 92 18.38 16.69 9.36
N LYS A 93 17.87 16.54 8.13
CA LYS A 93 16.52 17.01 7.78
C LYS A 93 15.44 16.12 8.41
N SER A 94 15.69 14.81 8.53
CA SER A 94 14.75 13.91 9.18
C SER A 94 14.65 14.15 10.68
N LEU A 95 15.75 14.53 11.34
CA LEU A 95 15.75 14.97 12.74
C LEU A 95 14.91 16.23 12.97
N LEU A 96 15.02 17.23 12.09
CA LEU A 96 14.31 18.50 12.22
C LEU A 96 12.81 18.41 11.88
N ARG A 97 12.39 17.36 11.18
CA ARG A 97 11.02 17.18 10.67
C ARG A 97 10.29 16.00 11.30
N ARG A 98 10.71 15.54 12.48
CA ARG A 98 10.17 14.32 13.12
C ARG A 98 8.65 14.31 13.23
N ASP A 99 8.04 15.42 13.62
CA ASP A 99 6.58 15.51 13.82
C ASP A 99 5.83 15.44 12.49
N VAL A 100 6.34 16.12 11.45
CA VAL A 100 5.78 16.06 10.10
C VAL A 100 5.85 14.63 9.54
N ILE A 101 7.01 13.99 9.69
CA ILE A 101 7.23 12.60 9.24
C ILE A 101 6.28 11.65 9.99
N ALA A 102 6.13 11.82 11.30
CA ALA A 102 5.19 11.02 12.10
C ALA A 102 3.75 11.20 11.62
N GLY A 103 3.30 12.44 11.36
CA GLY A 103 1.98 12.72 10.81
C GLY A 103 1.75 12.05 9.46
N GLN A 104 2.73 12.12 8.55
CA GLN A 104 2.65 11.47 7.24
C GLN A 104 2.55 9.94 7.33
N ILE A 105 3.25 9.32 8.28
CA ILE A 105 3.17 7.87 8.51
C ILE A 105 1.80 7.48 9.07
N VAL A 106 1.26 8.27 10.01
CA VAL A 106 -0.09 8.05 10.54
C VAL A 106 -1.13 8.15 9.41
N GLU A 107 -1.01 9.15 8.54
CA GLU A 107 -1.87 9.28 7.36
C GLU A 107 -1.76 8.06 6.43
N ALA A 108 -0.53 7.56 6.21
CA ALA A 108 -0.30 6.35 5.42
C ALA A 108 -1.01 5.14 6.02
N HIS A 109 -0.95 4.97 7.34
CA HIS A 109 -1.65 3.89 8.04
C HIS A 109 -3.16 4.00 7.96
N GLN A 110 -3.71 5.23 8.08
CA GLN A 110 -5.15 5.46 7.96
C GLN A 110 -5.63 5.09 6.55
N ARG A 111 -4.95 5.60 5.52
CA ARG A 111 -5.26 5.29 4.11
C ARG A 111 -5.28 3.78 3.82
N LEU A 112 -4.31 3.04 4.36
CA LEU A 112 -4.28 1.58 4.24
C LEU A 112 -5.44 0.88 4.97
N THR A 113 -5.86 1.42 6.11
CA THR A 113 -6.97 0.90 6.89
C THR A 113 -8.30 1.16 6.20
N ASP A 114 -8.48 2.36 5.63
CA ASP A 114 -9.66 2.72 4.84
C ASP A 114 -9.79 1.81 3.60
N CYS A 115 -8.67 1.52 2.93
CA CYS A 115 -8.65 0.54 1.84
C CYS A 115 -9.16 -0.82 2.31
N LEU A 116 -8.62 -1.35 3.41
CA LEU A 116 -8.99 -2.67 3.91
C LEU A 116 -10.48 -2.78 4.25
N ALA A 117 -11.06 -1.72 4.84
CA ALA A 117 -12.48 -1.70 5.20
C ALA A 117 -13.40 -1.89 3.98
N ILE A 118 -13.01 -1.42 2.80
CA ILE A 118 -13.78 -1.58 1.56
C ILE A 118 -13.88 -3.05 1.11
N PHE A 119 -12.88 -3.87 1.45
CA PHE A 119 -12.83 -5.29 1.07
C PHE A 119 -13.36 -6.24 2.16
N GLN A 120 -13.72 -5.74 3.34
CA GLN A 120 -14.20 -6.55 4.47
C GLN A 120 -15.72 -6.47 4.68
N VAL A 121 -16.47 -5.91 3.70
CA VAL A 121 -17.92 -5.69 3.78
C VAL A 121 -18.70 -7.00 3.67
#